data_AF-F2QN58-F1
#
_entry.id   AF-F2QN58-F1
#
_cell.length_a   1.000
_cell.length_b   1.000
_cell.length_c   1.000
_cell.angle_alpha   90.00
_cell.angle_beta   90.00
_cell.angle_gamma   90.00
#
_symmetry.space_group_name_H-M   'P 1'
#
loop_
_entity.id
_entity.type
_entity.pdbx_description
1 polymer ?
#
loop_
_entity_poly.entity_id
_entity_poly.type
_entity_poly.pdbx_seq_one_letter_code
_entity_poly.pdbx_strand_id
1 'polypeptide(L)'
;MSELHEVCRFVDRPINHDYVFKLKNYLKEGIPATYTLEEAYHVENDIEDKELSSTTTPLHIIASHIPQDATEDEEAIILEMLNELLLWGAGWSLIDKDDQTPGCILDKRGFHGSEYWNTIVNAGVRAEILLRKVEDNIEFIEDESVNINEETIGEEADNGQSVNTKADDDEDNAIQEIRQQLRDDPSNTTSTYLKTKLEYKDGALVTKERGDGVMMSWEETLMQAGCDSMFKNQQPDNDHCVLNIGFGMGIIDAMIQKKKPRKHYICEAHPDVLAKMKEEGWMNKENVVVLSGKWQDQVSELLSKGVFFDGIYYDTYSEHYEDMLDLFDLVVGLLKPEGVFSFFNGLGADRRVVYDVYRKLVELDLNNYGLKVSFKELVPPKETLNKPTDTGDSVWDDIRRAYWSCPVYYHPEAEFM
;
A
#
# COMPACT_ATOMS: atom_id res chain seq x y z
N MET A 1 34.93 -9.14 0.00
CA MET A 1 33.50 -9.05 0.38
C MET A 1 32.60 -9.13 -0.85
N SER A 2 33.07 -8.74 -2.04
CA SER A 2 32.45 -9.00 -3.35
C SER A 2 32.17 -10.48 -3.68
N GLU A 3 32.88 -11.43 -3.06
CA GLU A 3 32.68 -12.87 -3.30
C GLU A 3 31.26 -13.36 -2.97
N LEU A 4 30.58 -12.76 -1.98
CA LEU A 4 29.16 -13.06 -1.70
C LEU A 4 28.28 -12.72 -2.91
N HIS A 5 28.52 -11.56 -3.50
CA HIS A 5 27.78 -11.09 -4.67
C HIS A 5 28.07 -11.96 -5.89
N GLU A 6 29.32 -12.40 -6.10
CA GLU A 6 29.69 -13.30 -7.20
C GLU A 6 28.99 -14.67 -7.10
N VAL A 7 28.87 -15.23 -5.89
CA VAL A 7 28.08 -16.46 -5.67
C VAL A 7 26.61 -16.27 -6.09
N CYS A 8 26.05 -15.07 -5.88
CA CYS A 8 24.66 -14.76 -6.25
C CYS A 8 24.45 -14.57 -7.76
N ARG A 9 25.50 -14.51 -8.58
CA ARG A 9 25.41 -14.34 -10.05
C ARG A 9 25.27 -15.65 -10.83
N PHE A 10 25.45 -16.80 -10.18
CA PHE A 10 25.38 -18.12 -10.83
C PHE A 10 26.31 -18.27 -12.05
N VAL A 11 27.58 -17.84 -11.93
CA VAL A 11 28.54 -17.81 -13.04
C VAL A 11 28.84 -19.21 -13.60
N ASP A 12 28.91 -20.22 -12.73
CA ASP A 12 29.18 -21.62 -13.09
C ASP A 12 27.91 -22.47 -13.10
N ARG A 13 27.70 -23.27 -14.16
CA ARG A 13 26.62 -24.28 -14.25
C ARG A 13 27.18 -25.71 -14.29
N PRO A 14 26.50 -26.70 -13.70
CA PRO A 14 25.18 -26.62 -13.08
C PRO A 14 25.20 -25.94 -11.70
N ILE A 15 24.12 -25.20 -11.40
CA ILE A 15 23.92 -24.63 -10.06
C ILE A 15 23.65 -25.77 -9.09
N ASN A 16 24.52 -25.93 -8.09
CA ASN A 16 24.52 -27.05 -7.17
C ASN A 16 24.73 -26.59 -5.72
N HIS A 17 24.66 -27.50 -4.75
CA HIS A 17 24.74 -27.18 -3.32
C HIS A 17 26.02 -26.45 -2.87
N ASP A 18 27.09 -26.42 -3.67
CA ASP A 18 28.27 -25.59 -3.38
C ASP A 18 27.91 -24.10 -3.27
N TYR A 19 26.96 -23.62 -4.08
CA TYR A 19 26.47 -22.24 -4.01
C TYR A 19 25.82 -21.92 -2.66
N VAL A 20 24.92 -22.80 -2.20
CA VAL A 20 24.26 -22.68 -0.90
C VAL A 20 25.28 -22.75 0.23
N PHE A 21 26.25 -23.66 0.15
CA PHE A 21 27.30 -23.79 1.16
C PHE A 21 28.15 -22.53 1.26
N LYS A 22 28.60 -21.98 0.12
CA LYS A 22 29.36 -20.72 0.07
C LYS A 22 28.56 -19.55 0.63
N LEU A 23 27.30 -19.41 0.21
CA LEU A 23 26.39 -18.39 0.72
C LEU A 23 26.27 -18.45 2.25
N LYS A 24 25.95 -19.64 2.79
CA LYS A 24 25.81 -19.86 4.23
C LYS A 24 27.10 -19.57 5.00
N ASN A 25 28.27 -19.85 4.42
CA ASN A 25 29.54 -19.54 5.07
C ASN A 25 29.77 -18.03 5.17
N TYR A 26 29.53 -17.27 4.09
CA TYR A 26 29.67 -15.81 4.11
C TYR A 26 28.73 -15.14 5.12
N LEU A 27 27.46 -15.59 5.19
CA LEU A 27 26.51 -15.09 6.18
C LEU A 27 26.96 -15.38 7.62
N LYS A 28 27.49 -16.59 7.87
CA LYS A 28 28.02 -16.98 9.18
C LYS A 28 29.30 -16.25 9.58
N GLU A 29 30.12 -15.83 8.61
CA GLU A 29 31.29 -15.00 8.84
C GLU A 29 30.94 -13.54 9.19
N GLY A 30 29.65 -13.19 9.17
CA GLY A 30 29.14 -11.91 9.62
C GLY A 30 28.86 -10.92 8.50
N ILE A 31 28.92 -11.33 7.23
CA ILE A 31 28.51 -10.48 6.11
C ILE A 31 26.97 -10.39 6.10
N PRO A 32 26.37 -9.19 6.25
CA PRO A 32 24.92 -9.06 6.28
C PRO A 32 24.26 -9.51 4.97
N ALA A 33 23.06 -10.08 5.04
CA ALA A 33 22.26 -10.44 3.86
C ALA A 33 21.76 -9.21 3.08
N THR A 34 21.87 -8.01 3.66
CA THR A 34 21.58 -6.72 3.05
C THR A 34 22.81 -6.03 2.45
N TYR A 35 24.00 -6.61 2.59
CA TYR A 35 25.26 -5.99 2.18
C TYR A 35 25.29 -5.72 0.68
N THR A 36 25.41 -4.45 0.31
CA THR A 36 25.20 -3.97 -1.06
C THR A 36 26.46 -4.04 -1.92
N LEU A 37 26.29 -4.00 -3.24
CA LEU A 37 27.42 -3.88 -4.18
C LEU A 37 28.19 -2.57 -3.98
N GLU A 38 27.47 -1.52 -3.64
CA GLU A 38 28.00 -0.17 -3.44
C GLU A 38 28.86 -0.10 -2.18
N GLU A 39 28.43 -0.73 -1.08
CA GLU A 39 29.25 -0.89 0.14
C GLU A 39 30.50 -1.74 -0.15
N ALA A 40 30.35 -2.84 -0.90
CA ALA A 40 31.50 -3.65 -1.31
C ALA A 40 32.52 -2.84 -2.11
N TYR A 41 32.05 -2.03 -3.04
CA TYR A 41 32.90 -1.15 -3.84
C TYR A 41 33.59 -0.08 -2.98
N HIS A 42 32.88 0.54 -2.04
CA HIS A 42 33.47 1.54 -1.14
C HIS A 42 34.61 0.94 -0.31
N VAL A 43 34.40 -0.24 0.29
CA VAL A 43 35.43 -0.89 1.11
C VAL A 43 36.62 -1.34 0.27
N GLU A 44 36.41 -1.86 -0.94
CA GLU A 44 37.51 -2.31 -1.82
C GLU A 44 38.36 -1.16 -2.38
N ASN A 45 37.85 0.07 -2.37
CA ASN A 45 38.54 1.25 -2.90
C ASN A 45 38.93 2.27 -1.81
N ASP A 46 38.87 1.88 -0.53
CA ASP A 46 39.15 2.74 0.63
C ASP A 46 38.38 4.08 0.58
N ILE A 47 37.10 4.03 0.18
CA ILE A 47 36.20 5.18 0.12
C ILE A 47 35.45 5.27 1.45
N GLU A 48 35.83 6.23 2.30
CA GLU A 48 35.12 6.57 3.54
C GLU A 48 34.08 7.68 3.29
N ASP A 49 32.98 7.64 4.05
CA ASP A 49 31.99 8.73 4.19
C ASP A 49 31.41 9.29 2.88
N LYS A 50 31.06 8.40 1.94
CA LYS A 50 30.24 8.76 0.78
C LYS A 50 28.88 8.11 0.85
N GLU A 51 27.85 8.91 0.56
CA GLU A 51 26.51 8.41 0.29
C GLU A 51 26.56 7.30 -0.75
N LEU A 52 25.88 6.20 -0.45
CA LEU A 52 25.74 5.09 -1.37
C LEU A 52 24.87 5.55 -2.53
N SER A 53 25.38 5.39 -3.76
CA SER A 53 24.62 5.74 -4.97
C SER A 53 23.41 4.84 -5.20
N SER A 54 23.32 3.71 -4.48
CA SER A 54 22.28 2.69 -4.60
C SER A 54 22.42 1.62 -3.53
N THR A 55 21.39 0.78 -3.38
CA THR A 55 21.28 -0.27 -2.38
C THR A 55 21.10 -1.67 -3.00
N THR A 56 21.94 -2.03 -3.98
CA THR A 56 21.81 -3.31 -4.70
C THR A 56 22.25 -4.48 -3.82
N THR A 57 21.28 -5.18 -3.21
CA THR A 57 21.53 -6.31 -2.29
C THR A 57 21.76 -7.66 -3.02
N PRO A 58 22.27 -8.71 -2.34
CA PRO A 58 22.41 -10.05 -2.90
C PRO A 58 21.09 -10.62 -3.46
N LEU A 59 19.95 -10.24 -2.88
CA LEU A 59 18.63 -10.65 -3.36
C LEU A 59 18.30 -10.07 -4.74
N HIS A 60 18.68 -8.82 -5.01
CA HIS A 60 18.57 -8.21 -6.34
C HIS A 60 19.46 -8.93 -7.36
N ILE A 61 20.65 -9.34 -6.93
CA ILE A 61 21.60 -10.06 -7.80
C ILE A 61 21.02 -11.43 -8.18
N ILE A 62 20.55 -12.23 -7.21
CA ILE A 62 19.91 -13.51 -7.52
C ILE A 62 18.76 -13.29 -8.50
N ALA A 63 17.82 -12.37 -8.19
CA ALA A 63 16.67 -12.07 -9.04
C ALA A 63 17.08 -11.67 -10.48
N SER A 64 18.21 -10.99 -10.63
CA SER A 64 18.75 -10.56 -11.93
C SER A 64 19.40 -11.69 -12.73
N HIS A 65 19.90 -12.74 -12.07
CA HIS A 65 20.75 -13.77 -12.68
C HIS A 65 20.14 -15.18 -12.75
N ILE A 66 18.93 -15.41 -12.20
CA ILE A 66 18.22 -16.70 -12.35
C ILE A 66 18.21 -17.15 -13.82
N PRO A 67 18.74 -18.33 -14.21
CA PRO A 67 18.70 -18.79 -15.59
C PRO A 67 17.26 -19.00 -16.09
N GLN A 68 16.98 -18.61 -17.33
CA GLN A 68 15.65 -18.83 -17.96
C GLN A 68 15.40 -20.31 -18.28
N ASP A 69 16.49 -21.08 -18.41
CA ASP A 69 16.53 -22.51 -18.71
C ASP A 69 17.05 -23.32 -17.52
N ALA A 70 16.79 -22.87 -16.30
CA ALA A 70 17.13 -23.60 -15.07
C ALA A 70 16.44 -24.98 -15.07
N THR A 71 17.18 -26.03 -14.70
CA THR A 71 16.58 -27.36 -14.46
C THR A 71 15.81 -27.35 -13.13
N GLU A 72 14.95 -28.34 -12.90
CA GLU A 72 14.24 -28.52 -11.61
C GLU A 72 15.22 -28.58 -10.42
N ASP A 73 16.37 -29.25 -10.60
CA ASP A 73 17.43 -29.32 -9.59
C ASP A 73 18.06 -27.95 -9.34
N GLU A 74 18.37 -27.17 -10.39
CA GLU A 74 18.92 -25.82 -10.25
C GLU A 74 17.92 -24.87 -9.59
N GLU A 75 16.64 -24.96 -9.96
CA GLU A 75 15.55 -24.17 -9.36
C GLU A 75 15.45 -24.43 -7.85
N ALA A 76 15.49 -25.69 -7.41
CA ALA A 76 15.47 -26.02 -6.00
C ALA A 76 16.64 -25.39 -5.23
N ILE A 77 17.84 -25.35 -5.81
CA ILE A 77 19.03 -24.73 -5.20
C ILE A 77 18.88 -23.21 -5.12
N ILE A 78 18.39 -22.57 -6.19
CA ILE A 78 18.15 -21.12 -6.21
C ILE A 78 17.09 -20.73 -5.16
N LEU A 79 16.01 -21.50 -5.06
CA LEU A 79 14.98 -21.31 -4.03
C LEU A 79 15.55 -21.48 -2.62
N GLU A 80 16.44 -22.45 -2.39
CA GLU A 80 17.13 -22.60 -1.11
C GLU A 80 17.97 -21.35 -0.78
N MET A 81 18.69 -20.80 -1.75
CA MET A 81 19.48 -19.57 -1.56
C MET A 81 18.61 -18.34 -1.27
N LEU A 82 17.50 -18.17 -1.99
CA LEU A 82 16.54 -17.09 -1.72
C LEU A 82 16.01 -17.17 -0.30
N ASN A 83 15.58 -18.36 0.14
CA ASN A 83 15.08 -18.59 1.49
C ASN A 83 16.15 -18.33 2.55
N GLU A 84 17.40 -18.72 2.31
CA GLU A 84 18.49 -18.45 3.23
C GLU A 84 18.73 -16.94 3.38
N LEU A 85 18.84 -16.19 2.28
CA LEU A 85 19.00 -14.72 2.36
C LEU A 85 17.87 -14.06 3.15
N LEU A 86 16.61 -14.45 2.88
CA LEU A 86 15.45 -13.92 3.57
C LEU A 86 15.43 -14.27 5.06
N LEU A 87 15.84 -15.49 5.43
CA LEU A 87 15.97 -15.93 6.82
C LEU A 87 17.02 -15.11 7.58
N TRP A 88 18.08 -14.69 6.89
CA TRP A 88 19.14 -13.83 7.43
C TRP A 88 18.83 -12.33 7.31
N GLY A 89 17.57 -11.96 7.03
CA GLY A 89 17.12 -10.56 7.08
C GLY A 89 17.29 -9.77 5.78
N ALA A 90 17.48 -10.42 4.64
CA ALA A 90 17.43 -9.72 3.36
C ALA A 90 16.06 -9.05 3.16
N GLY A 91 16.06 -7.75 2.86
CA GLY A 91 14.83 -7.00 2.64
C GLY A 91 14.19 -7.32 1.29
N TRP A 92 12.94 -7.78 1.33
CA TRP A 92 12.15 -8.17 0.15
C TRP A 92 11.68 -6.96 -0.70
N SER A 93 11.58 -5.79 -0.07
CA SER A 93 11.07 -4.53 -0.64
C SER A 93 12.13 -3.44 -0.80
N LEU A 94 13.41 -3.74 -0.50
CA LEU A 94 14.51 -2.81 -0.76
C LEU A 94 14.59 -2.53 -2.26
N ILE A 95 14.92 -1.30 -2.62
CA ILE A 95 15.07 -0.84 -4.00
C ILE A 95 16.55 -0.81 -4.39
N ASP A 96 16.85 -1.03 -5.67
CA ASP A 96 18.17 -0.82 -6.25
C ASP A 96 18.29 0.57 -6.93
N LYS A 97 19.43 0.83 -7.57
CA LYS A 97 19.71 2.04 -8.37
C LYS A 97 18.67 2.35 -9.45
N ASP A 98 17.96 1.34 -9.94
CA ASP A 98 16.99 1.45 -11.02
C ASP A 98 15.56 1.55 -10.45
N ASP A 99 15.44 1.83 -9.14
CA ASP A 99 14.19 1.92 -8.38
C ASP A 99 13.39 0.61 -8.43
N GLN A 100 14.09 -0.53 -8.47
CA GLN A 100 13.48 -1.86 -8.58
C GLN A 100 13.69 -2.67 -7.30
N THR A 101 12.63 -3.31 -6.81
CA THR A 101 12.78 -4.37 -5.80
C THR A 101 13.18 -5.69 -6.45
N PRO A 102 13.63 -6.71 -5.69
CA PRO A 102 13.84 -8.06 -6.24
C PRO A 102 12.62 -8.60 -6.97
N GLY A 103 11.40 -8.30 -6.47
CA GLY A 103 10.15 -8.62 -7.15
C GLY A 103 10.00 -7.90 -8.49
N CYS A 104 10.26 -6.60 -8.55
CA CYS A 104 10.22 -5.83 -9.81
C CYS A 104 11.17 -6.42 -10.87
N ILE A 105 12.36 -6.88 -10.47
CA ILE A 105 13.32 -7.53 -11.36
C ILE A 105 12.75 -8.86 -11.89
N LEU A 106 12.17 -9.70 -11.00
CA LEU A 106 11.55 -10.96 -11.39
C LEU A 106 10.39 -10.77 -12.38
N ASP A 107 9.50 -9.81 -12.14
CA ASP A 107 8.36 -9.51 -13.03
C ASP A 107 8.86 -9.10 -14.43
N LYS A 108 9.82 -8.17 -14.49
CA LYS A 108 10.44 -7.72 -15.75
C LYS A 108 11.11 -8.84 -16.54
N ARG A 109 11.60 -9.87 -15.85
CA ARG A 109 12.24 -11.06 -16.44
C ARG A 109 11.25 -12.19 -16.76
N GLY A 110 9.96 -11.99 -16.53
CA GLY A 110 8.91 -12.97 -16.84
C GLY A 110 8.70 -14.06 -15.79
N PHE A 111 9.22 -13.87 -14.57
CA PHE A 111 9.09 -14.83 -13.47
C PHE A 111 7.86 -14.57 -12.58
N HIS A 112 6.94 -13.68 -12.95
CA HIS A 112 5.71 -13.46 -12.21
C HIS A 112 4.89 -14.76 -12.05
N GLY A 113 4.50 -15.08 -10.81
CA GLY A 113 3.76 -16.31 -10.49
C GLY A 113 4.62 -17.58 -10.40
N SER A 114 5.93 -17.49 -10.63
CA SER A 114 6.88 -18.59 -10.36
C SER A 114 7.10 -18.80 -8.86
N GLU A 115 7.76 -19.89 -8.48
CA GLU A 115 8.15 -20.13 -7.09
C GLU A 115 9.16 -19.10 -6.57
N TYR A 116 9.99 -18.51 -7.43
CA TYR A 116 10.86 -17.38 -7.05
C TYR A 116 10.03 -16.15 -6.64
N TRP A 117 9.02 -15.80 -7.44
CA TRP A 117 8.09 -14.72 -7.14
C TRP A 117 7.32 -15.00 -5.86
N ASN A 118 6.77 -16.20 -5.73
CA ASN A 118 6.02 -16.63 -4.54
C ASN A 118 6.89 -16.57 -3.27
N THR A 119 8.18 -16.87 -3.37
CA THR A 119 9.14 -16.76 -2.26
C THR A 119 9.27 -15.32 -1.78
N ILE A 120 9.41 -14.35 -2.68
CA ILE A 120 9.48 -12.91 -2.35
C ILE A 120 8.16 -12.42 -1.76
N VAL A 121 7.03 -12.75 -2.39
CA VAL A 121 5.70 -12.37 -1.88
C VAL A 121 5.45 -12.95 -0.50
N ASN A 122 5.75 -14.24 -0.27
CA ASN A 122 5.58 -14.88 1.03
C ASN A 122 6.50 -14.26 2.08
N ALA A 123 7.69 -13.79 1.70
CA ALA A 123 8.56 -13.04 2.60
C ALA A 123 7.95 -11.70 3.01
N GLY A 124 7.37 -10.97 2.06
CA GLY A 124 6.64 -9.73 2.34
C GLY A 124 5.49 -9.96 3.30
N VAL A 125 4.62 -10.95 3.04
CA VAL A 125 3.50 -11.29 3.94
C VAL A 125 4.00 -11.60 5.36
N ARG A 126 5.07 -12.39 5.51
CA ARG A 126 5.64 -12.69 6.83
C ARG A 126 6.21 -11.45 7.51
N ALA A 127 6.89 -10.58 6.76
CA ALA A 127 7.47 -9.36 7.29
C ALA A 127 6.37 -8.42 7.82
N GLU A 128 5.32 -8.19 7.04
CA GLU A 128 4.18 -7.34 7.44
C GLU A 128 3.47 -7.88 8.70
N ILE A 129 3.20 -9.19 8.76
CA ILE A 129 2.58 -9.81 9.95
C ILE A 129 3.49 -9.68 11.18
N LEU A 130 4.81 -9.89 11.00
CA LEU A 130 5.78 -9.80 12.08
C LEU A 130 5.89 -8.36 12.59
N LEU A 131 6.00 -7.38 11.70
CA LEU A 131 6.12 -5.96 12.04
C LEU A 131 4.92 -5.50 12.87
N ARG A 132 3.70 -5.80 12.44
CA ARG A 132 2.48 -5.52 13.21
C ARG A 132 2.54 -6.10 14.62
N LYS A 133 2.98 -7.36 14.75
CA LYS A 133 3.09 -8.01 16.07
C LYS A 133 4.21 -7.44 16.92
N VAL A 134 5.31 -6.99 16.34
CA VAL A 134 6.39 -6.35 17.09
C VAL A 134 5.92 -4.99 17.58
N GLU A 135 5.27 -4.20 16.75
CA GLU A 135 4.70 -2.90 17.11
C GLU A 135 3.62 -3.04 18.21
N ASP A 136 2.73 -4.04 18.12
CA ASP A 136 1.73 -4.34 19.16
C ASP A 136 2.36 -4.72 20.52
N ASN A 137 3.52 -5.40 20.52
CA ASN A 137 4.16 -5.93 21.72
C ASN A 137 5.20 -4.98 22.33
N ILE A 138 5.54 -3.90 21.62
CA ILE A 138 6.31 -2.79 22.18
C ILE A 138 5.29 -1.86 22.84
N GLU A 139 4.91 -2.19 24.09
CA GLU A 139 4.60 -1.13 25.04
C GLU A 139 5.89 -0.30 25.12
N PHE A 140 5.93 0.83 24.39
CA PHE A 140 6.95 1.82 24.64
C PHE A 140 6.91 2.08 26.14
N ILE A 141 7.97 1.69 26.85
CA ILE A 141 8.26 2.30 28.15
C ILE A 141 8.20 3.79 27.85
N GLU A 142 7.21 4.48 28.41
CA GLU A 142 7.10 5.93 28.36
C GLU A 142 8.40 6.50 28.94
N ASP A 143 9.43 6.64 28.11
CA ASP A 143 10.48 7.59 28.34
C ASP A 143 9.83 8.96 28.14
N GLU A 144 9.72 9.70 29.24
CA GLU A 144 9.13 11.05 29.36
C GLU A 144 9.82 12.11 28.49
N SER A 145 9.91 11.92 27.17
CA SER A 145 10.55 12.90 26.29
C SER A 145 10.03 12.94 24.86
N VAL A 146 8.73 12.77 24.60
CA VAL A 146 8.08 13.44 23.45
C VAL A 146 6.62 13.79 23.79
N ASN A 147 6.42 14.59 24.83
CA ASN A 147 5.14 15.26 25.06
C ASN A 147 5.25 16.66 24.45
N ILE A 148 4.84 16.82 23.18
CA ILE A 148 4.70 18.14 22.56
C ILE A 148 3.41 18.75 23.13
N ASN A 149 3.50 19.29 24.35
CA ASN A 149 2.52 20.24 24.83
C ASN A 149 2.89 21.63 24.31
N GLU A 150 1.96 22.19 23.52
CA GLU A 150 1.89 23.63 23.27
C GLU A 150 1.78 24.40 24.60
N GLU A 151 2.32 25.62 24.61
CA GLU A 151 2.41 26.57 25.72
C GLU A 151 3.64 26.41 26.64
N THR A 152 4.71 27.17 26.36
CA THR A 152 5.06 28.39 27.13
C THR A 152 6.33 29.02 26.53
N ILE A 153 6.21 30.28 26.07
CA ILE A 153 7.34 31.15 25.75
C ILE A 153 7.98 31.58 27.07
N GLY A 154 9.29 31.35 27.23
CA GLY A 154 10.07 31.86 28.36
C GLY A 154 11.56 31.64 28.15
N GLU A 155 12.26 32.73 27.89
CA GLU A 155 13.72 32.85 27.84
C GLU A 155 14.36 32.32 29.14
N GLU A 156 15.47 31.57 29.03
CA GLU A 156 16.73 31.87 29.73
C GLU A 156 17.85 30.95 29.23
N ALA A 157 18.98 31.57 28.94
CA ALA A 157 20.22 30.95 28.48
C ALA A 157 21.12 30.60 29.68
N ASP A 158 21.86 29.48 29.62
CA ASP A 158 23.31 29.51 29.89
C ASP A 158 24.06 28.27 29.37
N ASN A 159 25.25 28.59 28.88
CA ASN A 159 26.42 27.90 28.34
C ASN A 159 26.64 26.38 28.51
N GLY A 160 26.99 25.77 27.36
CA GLY A 160 27.75 24.53 27.26
C GLY A 160 28.48 24.38 25.92
N GLN A 161 29.51 25.22 25.71
CA GLN A 161 30.64 25.09 24.77
C GLN A 161 30.46 24.38 23.40
N SER A 162 30.44 25.22 22.37
CA SER A 162 30.69 24.95 20.95
C SER A 162 31.92 24.06 20.70
N VAL A 163 31.67 22.93 20.04
CA VAL A 163 32.60 22.33 19.07
C VAL A 163 31.95 22.55 17.70
N ASN A 164 32.59 23.39 16.88
CA ASN A 164 32.19 23.65 15.49
C ASN A 164 32.56 22.44 14.61
N THR A 165 31.59 21.62 14.23
CA THR A 165 31.65 20.80 13.01
C THR A 165 30.65 21.38 12.01
N LYS A 166 31.15 22.12 11.02
CA LYS A 166 30.36 22.71 9.92
C LYS A 166 29.98 21.69 8.84
N ALA A 167 29.69 20.45 9.23
CA ALA A 167 29.36 19.37 8.31
C ALA A 167 27.95 18.79 8.52
N ASP A 168 27.27 19.13 9.63
CA ASP A 168 25.98 18.52 10.02
C ASP A 168 24.74 19.38 9.68
N ASP A 169 24.93 20.66 9.30
CA ASP A 169 23.81 21.59 9.06
C ASP A 169 22.99 21.27 7.79
N ASP A 170 23.59 20.67 6.76
CA ASP A 170 22.92 20.39 5.48
C ASP A 170 22.05 19.11 5.55
N GLU A 171 22.49 18.07 6.27
CA GLU A 171 21.71 16.85 6.50
C GLU A 171 20.53 17.11 7.43
N ASP A 172 20.73 17.87 8.52
CA ASP A 172 19.65 18.23 9.44
C ASP A 172 18.56 19.09 8.75
N ASN A 173 18.96 20.00 7.85
CA ASN A 173 18.02 20.77 7.05
C ASN A 173 17.27 19.89 6.03
N ALA A 174 17.96 18.97 5.35
CA ALA A 174 17.32 18.03 4.42
C ALA A 174 16.32 17.09 5.13
N ILE A 175 16.66 16.58 6.32
CA ILE A 175 15.78 15.77 7.15
C ILE A 175 14.57 16.59 7.63
N GLN A 176 14.76 17.86 8.01
CA GLN A 176 13.66 18.75 8.38
C GLN A 176 12.73 19.04 7.21
N GLU A 177 13.26 19.27 6.01
CA GLU A 177 12.47 19.47 4.80
C GLU A 177 11.65 18.23 4.43
N ILE A 178 12.24 17.03 4.49
CA ILE A 178 11.53 15.76 4.27
C ILE A 178 10.40 15.59 5.28
N ARG A 179 10.68 15.82 6.57
CA ARG A 179 9.67 15.77 7.65
C ARG A 179 8.53 16.77 7.40
N GLN A 180 8.85 17.98 6.93
CA GLN A 180 7.84 18.98 6.61
C GLN A 180 6.99 18.54 5.41
N GLN A 181 7.60 18.04 4.35
CA GLN A 181 6.88 17.55 3.18
C GLN A 181 5.94 16.38 3.50
N LEU A 182 6.35 15.49 4.42
CA LEU A 182 5.52 14.38 4.93
C LEU A 182 4.36 14.88 5.79
N ARG A 183 4.56 15.90 6.61
CA ARG A 183 3.48 16.51 7.43
C ARG A 183 2.42 17.19 6.57
N ASP A 184 2.86 17.84 5.50
CA ASP A 184 1.98 18.56 4.56
C ASP A 184 1.46 17.66 3.44
N ASP A 185 1.69 16.34 3.50
CA ASP A 185 1.16 15.39 2.53
C ASP A 185 -0.29 15.00 2.91
N PRO A 186 -1.29 15.35 2.09
CA PRO A 186 -2.67 14.98 2.35
C PRO A 186 -2.93 13.48 2.23
N SER A 187 -2.01 12.68 1.68
CA SER A 187 -2.13 11.22 1.68
C SER A 187 -1.62 10.56 2.98
N ASN A 188 -0.94 11.33 3.84
CA ASN A 188 -0.26 10.78 5.02
C ASN A 188 -1.16 10.76 6.26
N THR A 189 -2.00 11.80 6.47
CA THR A 189 -2.95 11.79 7.59
C THR A 189 -4.31 12.33 7.19
N THR A 190 -5.38 11.68 7.68
CA THR A 190 -6.75 12.14 7.49
C THR A 190 -6.94 13.57 7.98
N SER A 191 -6.20 14.00 9.02
CA SER A 191 -6.30 15.35 9.56
C SER A 191 -5.78 16.42 8.59
N THR A 192 -4.70 16.12 7.86
CA THR A 192 -4.15 16.97 6.80
C THR A 192 -5.08 16.94 5.59
N TYR A 193 -5.55 15.76 5.20
CA TYR A 193 -6.51 15.60 4.11
C TYR A 193 -7.77 16.46 4.30
N LEU A 194 -8.44 16.37 5.45
CA LEU A 194 -9.69 17.10 5.71
C LEU A 194 -9.54 18.62 5.77
N LYS A 195 -8.31 19.14 5.93
CA LYS A 195 -8.00 20.57 5.87
C LYS A 195 -7.56 21.01 4.46
N THR A 196 -7.19 20.07 3.60
CA THR A 196 -6.68 20.34 2.26
C THR A 196 -7.83 20.71 1.34
N LYS A 197 -7.65 21.74 0.52
CA LYS A 197 -8.66 22.11 -0.47
C LYS A 197 -8.66 21.14 -1.64
N LEU A 198 -9.84 20.67 -2.02
CA LEU A 198 -10.04 19.83 -3.20
C LEU A 198 -10.59 20.63 -4.37
N GLU A 199 -10.32 20.13 -5.57
CA GLU A 199 -10.80 20.68 -6.83
C GLU A 199 -11.33 19.56 -7.71
N TYR A 200 -12.56 19.72 -8.20
CA TYR A 200 -13.11 18.88 -9.25
C TYR A 200 -12.63 19.40 -10.61
N LYS A 201 -11.88 18.59 -11.33
CA LYS A 201 -11.45 18.79 -12.73
C LYS A 201 -12.24 17.86 -13.66
N ASP A 202 -12.07 18.01 -14.97
CA ASP A 202 -12.71 17.13 -15.94
C ASP A 202 -12.26 15.68 -15.71
N GLY A 203 -13.16 14.85 -15.18
CA GLY A 203 -12.90 13.44 -14.90
C GLY A 203 -11.99 13.16 -13.69
N ALA A 204 -11.71 14.12 -12.81
CA ALA A 204 -10.87 13.90 -11.62
C ALA A 204 -11.25 14.76 -10.41
N LEU A 205 -11.03 14.24 -9.21
CA LEU A 205 -10.99 14.99 -7.96
C LEU A 205 -9.54 15.00 -7.48
N VAL A 206 -8.98 16.20 -7.27
CA VAL A 206 -7.58 16.36 -6.90
C VAL A 206 -7.40 17.31 -5.73
N THR A 207 -6.26 17.24 -5.05
CA THR A 207 -5.84 18.28 -4.10
C THR A 207 -5.46 19.55 -4.88
N LYS A 208 -6.05 20.68 -4.52
CA LYS A 208 -5.99 21.91 -5.33
C LYS A 208 -4.58 22.45 -5.52
N GLU A 209 -3.78 22.42 -4.46
CA GLU A 209 -2.43 23.02 -4.48
C GLU A 209 -1.36 22.02 -4.94
N ARG A 210 -1.52 20.74 -4.61
CA ARG A 210 -0.50 19.70 -4.85
C ARG A 210 -0.78 18.83 -6.07
N GLY A 211 -2.02 18.75 -6.54
CA GLY A 211 -2.42 17.93 -7.69
C GLY A 211 -2.41 16.42 -7.42
N ASP A 212 -2.51 15.99 -6.15
CA ASP A 212 -2.63 14.58 -5.81
C ASP A 212 -4.01 14.07 -6.25
N GLY A 213 -4.05 12.95 -6.97
CA GLY A 213 -5.29 12.31 -7.41
C GLY A 213 -6.01 11.66 -6.24
N VAL A 214 -7.21 12.14 -5.93
CA VAL A 214 -8.07 11.61 -4.85
C VAL A 214 -9.08 10.60 -5.40
N MET A 215 -9.64 10.87 -6.57
CA MET A 215 -10.60 10.00 -7.25
C MET A 215 -10.59 10.31 -8.75
N MET A 216 -10.64 9.30 -9.61
CA MET A 216 -10.48 9.47 -11.06
C MET A 216 -11.53 8.71 -11.88
N SER A 217 -11.96 9.29 -13.01
CA SER A 217 -13.02 8.72 -13.86
C SER A 217 -12.62 7.41 -14.56
N TRP A 218 -11.33 7.14 -14.75
CA TRP A 218 -10.85 5.89 -15.37
C TRP A 218 -11.24 4.64 -14.56
N GLU A 219 -11.54 4.81 -13.27
CA GLU A 219 -11.95 3.75 -12.34
C GLU A 219 -13.40 3.30 -12.55
N GLU A 220 -14.17 3.91 -13.45
CA GLU A 220 -15.61 3.65 -13.62
C GLU A 220 -15.93 2.15 -13.79
N THR A 221 -15.11 1.42 -14.55
CA THR A 221 -15.32 -0.03 -14.75
C THR A 221 -15.04 -0.86 -13.49
N LEU A 222 -14.12 -0.40 -12.63
CA LEU A 222 -13.79 -1.03 -11.36
C LEU A 222 -14.89 -0.76 -10.33
N MET A 223 -15.37 0.49 -10.26
CA MET A 223 -16.52 0.87 -9.43
C MET A 223 -17.81 0.16 -9.83
N GLN A 224 -18.01 -0.09 -11.13
CA GLN A 224 -19.14 -0.89 -11.59
C GLN A 224 -19.07 -2.33 -11.05
N ALA A 225 -17.87 -2.93 -10.97
CA ALA A 225 -17.69 -4.23 -10.34
C ALA A 225 -18.02 -4.18 -8.84
N GLY A 226 -17.57 -3.15 -8.12
CA GLY A 226 -17.96 -2.90 -6.72
C GLY A 226 -19.48 -2.82 -6.52
N CYS A 227 -20.16 -2.02 -7.35
CA CYS A 227 -21.61 -1.92 -7.35
C CYS A 227 -22.30 -3.25 -7.71
N ASP A 228 -21.70 -4.08 -8.56
CA ASP A 228 -22.22 -5.41 -8.88
C ASP A 228 -22.09 -6.37 -7.69
N SER A 229 -20.95 -6.39 -7.01
CA SER A 229 -20.73 -7.21 -5.81
C SER A 229 -21.69 -6.87 -4.69
N MET A 230 -21.91 -5.58 -4.40
CA MET A 230 -22.86 -5.14 -3.37
C MET A 230 -24.31 -5.62 -3.58
N PHE A 231 -24.67 -6.01 -4.80
CA PHE A 231 -26.02 -6.45 -5.17
C PHE A 231 -26.07 -7.92 -5.63
N LYS A 232 -24.96 -8.66 -5.51
CA LYS A 232 -24.81 -10.05 -5.96
C LYS A 232 -25.91 -10.97 -5.43
N ASN A 233 -26.26 -10.81 -4.14
CA ASN A 233 -27.22 -11.63 -3.42
C ASN A 233 -28.58 -10.92 -3.21
N GLN A 234 -28.88 -9.88 -3.99
CA GLN A 234 -30.11 -9.10 -3.84
C GLN A 234 -31.36 -9.98 -3.97
N GLN A 235 -32.23 -9.90 -2.95
CA GLN A 235 -33.49 -10.62 -2.93
C GLN A 235 -34.60 -9.87 -3.71
N PRO A 236 -35.62 -10.57 -4.24
CA PRO A 236 -36.69 -9.96 -5.05
C PRO A 236 -37.63 -9.00 -4.30
N ASP A 237 -37.60 -9.00 -2.97
CA ASP A 237 -38.47 -8.18 -2.11
C ASP A 237 -38.05 -6.70 -2.04
N ASN A 238 -36.91 -6.37 -2.66
CA ASN A 238 -36.34 -5.03 -2.72
C ASN A 238 -36.08 -4.40 -1.34
N ASP A 239 -35.78 -5.21 -0.32
CA ASP A 239 -35.40 -4.74 1.03
C ASP A 239 -33.89 -4.39 1.16
N HIS A 240 -33.19 -4.37 0.02
CA HIS A 240 -31.73 -4.23 -0.07
C HIS A 240 -31.22 -2.91 0.53
N CYS A 241 -30.34 -3.01 1.51
CA CYS A 241 -29.74 -1.90 2.23
C CYS A 241 -28.23 -1.93 2.05
N VAL A 242 -27.66 -0.82 1.58
CA VAL A 242 -26.23 -0.75 1.24
C VAL A 242 -25.54 0.44 1.89
N LEU A 243 -24.25 0.30 2.18
CA LEU A 243 -23.38 1.33 2.72
C LEU A 243 -22.20 1.57 1.76
N ASN A 244 -22.02 2.81 1.32
CA ASN A 244 -20.80 3.30 0.70
C ASN A 244 -20.01 4.14 1.70
N ILE A 245 -18.71 3.90 1.85
CA ILE A 245 -17.79 4.64 2.71
C ILE A 245 -16.76 5.35 1.81
N GLY A 246 -16.92 6.66 1.66
CA GLY A 246 -16.21 7.48 0.69
C GLY A 246 -17.07 7.80 -0.53
N PHE A 247 -17.47 9.06 -0.69
CA PHE A 247 -18.32 9.49 -1.81
C PHE A 247 -17.47 9.90 -3.03
N GLY A 248 -16.38 10.63 -2.80
CA GLY A 248 -15.48 11.11 -3.85
C GLY A 248 -16.19 11.90 -4.95
N MET A 249 -16.33 11.28 -6.12
CA MET A 249 -17.03 11.84 -7.30
C MET A 249 -18.48 11.37 -7.48
N GLY A 250 -18.99 10.51 -6.59
CA GLY A 250 -20.36 9.98 -6.65
C GLY A 250 -20.62 8.99 -7.79
N ILE A 251 -19.55 8.45 -8.41
CA ILE A 251 -19.64 7.53 -9.56
C ILE A 251 -20.35 6.24 -9.15
N ILE A 252 -19.84 5.54 -8.13
CA ILE A 252 -20.46 4.32 -7.61
C ILE A 252 -21.84 4.60 -7.02
N ASP A 253 -22.02 5.72 -6.31
CA ASP A 253 -23.31 6.10 -5.73
C ASP A 253 -24.40 6.27 -6.80
N ALA A 254 -24.05 6.87 -7.95
CA ALA A 254 -24.96 6.99 -9.07
C ALA A 254 -25.33 5.61 -9.66
N MET A 255 -24.39 4.67 -9.72
CA MET A 255 -24.64 3.28 -10.12
C MET A 255 -25.55 2.56 -9.14
N ILE A 256 -25.29 2.68 -7.83
CA ILE A 256 -26.09 2.12 -6.75
C ILE A 256 -27.53 2.63 -6.84
N GLN A 257 -27.71 3.95 -7.03
CA GLN A 257 -29.04 4.55 -7.15
C GLN A 257 -29.83 4.05 -8.37
N LYS A 258 -29.16 3.68 -9.48
CA LYS A 258 -29.82 3.03 -10.64
C LYS A 258 -30.39 1.66 -10.29
N LYS A 259 -29.80 0.94 -9.33
CA LYS A 259 -30.30 -0.36 -8.82
C LYS A 259 -31.46 -0.23 -7.82
N LYS A 260 -31.80 0.99 -7.39
CA LYS A 260 -32.97 1.30 -6.54
C LYS A 260 -33.03 0.51 -5.22
N PRO A 261 -31.95 0.50 -4.41
CA PRO A 261 -31.99 -0.12 -3.09
C PRO A 261 -33.05 0.55 -2.20
N ARG A 262 -33.56 -0.17 -1.21
CA ARG A 262 -34.47 0.39 -0.21
C ARG A 262 -33.82 1.53 0.55
N LYS A 263 -32.56 1.34 0.96
CA LYS A 263 -31.76 2.35 1.64
C LYS A 263 -30.33 2.34 1.14
N HIS A 264 -29.78 3.53 0.96
CA HIS A 264 -28.41 3.77 0.54
C HIS A 264 -27.75 4.72 1.54
N TYR A 265 -26.85 4.19 2.35
CA TYR A 265 -26.05 4.97 3.29
C TYR A 265 -24.76 5.40 2.61
N ILE A 266 -24.38 6.65 2.78
CA ILE A 266 -23.14 7.21 2.23
C ILE A 266 -22.41 7.91 3.37
N CYS A 267 -21.21 7.45 3.72
CA CYS A 267 -20.35 8.10 4.70
C CYS A 267 -19.31 8.97 3.98
N GLU A 268 -19.23 10.25 4.33
CA GLU A 268 -18.28 11.18 3.73
C GLU A 268 -17.82 12.21 4.76
N ALA A 269 -16.51 12.43 4.84
CA ALA A 269 -15.89 13.28 5.84
C ALA A 269 -15.42 14.63 5.28
N HIS A 270 -15.06 14.69 4.00
CA HIS A 270 -14.38 15.83 3.42
C HIS A 270 -15.35 17.02 3.19
N PRO A 271 -15.09 18.21 3.75
CA PRO A 271 -16.01 19.35 3.67
C PRO A 271 -16.34 19.79 2.24
N ASP A 272 -15.36 19.81 1.33
CA ASP A 272 -15.59 20.21 -0.06
C ASP A 272 -16.44 19.16 -0.83
N VAL A 273 -16.33 17.87 -0.50
CA VAL A 273 -17.13 16.80 -1.10
C VAL A 273 -18.57 16.86 -0.55
N LEU A 274 -18.74 17.06 0.76
CA LEU A 274 -20.06 17.27 1.37
C LEU A 274 -20.78 18.49 0.79
N ALA A 275 -20.05 19.57 0.49
CA ALA A 275 -20.61 20.75 -0.17
C ALA A 275 -21.11 20.41 -1.58
N LYS A 276 -20.34 19.65 -2.35
CA LYS A 276 -20.73 19.14 -3.68
C LYS A 276 -21.96 18.24 -3.62
N MET A 277 -21.98 17.28 -2.68
CA MET A 277 -23.14 16.41 -2.43
C MET A 277 -24.41 17.22 -2.15
N LYS A 278 -24.30 18.28 -1.35
CA LYS A 278 -25.41 19.18 -1.04
C LYS A 278 -25.91 19.95 -2.27
N GLU A 279 -24.99 20.48 -3.08
CA GLU A 279 -25.31 21.19 -4.33
C GLU A 279 -26.06 20.28 -5.31
N GLU A 280 -25.62 19.03 -5.45
CA GLU A 280 -26.22 18.04 -6.36
C GLU A 280 -27.47 17.36 -5.79
N GLY A 281 -27.88 17.73 -4.57
CA GLY A 281 -29.11 17.27 -3.95
C GLY A 281 -29.07 15.86 -3.35
N TRP A 282 -27.88 15.27 -3.16
CA TRP A 282 -27.71 13.96 -2.51
C TRP A 282 -28.30 13.92 -1.10
N MET A 283 -28.18 15.04 -0.38
CA MET A 283 -28.72 15.22 0.98
C MET A 283 -30.26 15.08 1.05
N ASN A 284 -30.97 15.22 -0.07
CA ASN A 284 -32.43 15.26 -0.12
C ASN A 284 -33.06 14.05 -0.83
N LYS A 285 -32.26 13.08 -1.28
CA LYS A 285 -32.79 11.86 -1.95
C LYS A 285 -33.51 10.98 -0.93
N GLU A 286 -34.74 10.55 -1.25
CA GLU A 286 -35.66 9.89 -0.30
C GLU A 286 -35.11 8.60 0.35
N ASN A 287 -34.38 7.79 -0.43
CA ASN A 287 -33.79 6.53 0.04
C ASN A 287 -32.32 6.65 0.46
N VAL A 288 -31.73 7.86 0.43
CA VAL A 288 -30.33 8.09 0.80
C VAL A 288 -30.23 8.61 2.23
N VAL A 289 -29.24 8.12 2.97
CA VAL A 289 -28.85 8.62 4.29
C VAL A 289 -27.38 9.01 4.24
N VAL A 290 -27.10 10.31 4.31
CA VAL A 290 -25.73 10.83 4.33
C VAL A 290 -25.24 10.91 5.77
N LEU A 291 -24.10 10.29 6.04
CA LEU A 291 -23.39 10.31 7.31
C LEU A 291 -22.19 11.26 7.16
N SER A 292 -22.36 12.50 7.61
CA SER A 292 -21.34 13.55 7.47
C SER A 292 -20.31 13.46 8.58
N GLY A 293 -19.14 12.90 8.28
CA GLY A 293 -18.04 12.73 9.22
C GLY A 293 -17.15 11.56 8.89
N LYS A 294 -16.15 11.34 9.74
CA LYS A 294 -15.26 10.19 9.66
C LYS A 294 -16.03 8.88 9.85
N TRP A 295 -15.63 7.85 9.12
CA TRP A 295 -16.31 6.55 9.19
C TRP A 295 -16.13 5.91 10.57
N GLN A 296 -14.98 6.13 11.22
CA GLN A 296 -14.67 5.68 12.58
C GLN A 296 -15.76 6.12 13.58
N ASP A 297 -16.29 7.34 13.42
CA ASP A 297 -17.34 7.90 14.28
C ASP A 297 -18.74 7.53 13.77
N GLN A 298 -18.98 7.73 12.47
CA GLN A 298 -20.34 7.67 11.92
C GLN A 298 -20.83 6.24 11.69
N VAL A 299 -19.95 5.34 11.23
CA VAL A 299 -20.30 3.95 10.93
C VAL A 299 -20.43 3.14 12.22
N SER A 300 -19.62 3.43 13.25
CA SER A 300 -19.75 2.81 14.57
C SER A 300 -21.09 3.12 15.26
N GLU A 301 -21.66 4.30 15.03
CA GLU A 301 -23.02 4.63 15.50
C GLU A 301 -24.11 3.76 14.86
N LEU A 302 -23.93 3.33 13.60
CA LEU A 302 -24.90 2.47 12.91
C LEU A 302 -24.98 1.09 13.56
N LEU A 303 -23.83 0.58 14.00
CA LEU A 303 -23.73 -0.70 14.71
C LEU A 303 -24.51 -0.64 16.02
N SER A 304 -24.35 0.45 16.78
CA SER A 304 -25.10 0.70 18.01
C SER A 304 -26.61 0.83 17.79
N LYS A 305 -27.03 1.24 16.59
CA LYS A 305 -28.45 1.38 16.18
C LYS A 305 -29.02 0.08 15.59
N GLY A 306 -28.21 -0.98 15.44
CA GLY A 306 -28.64 -2.25 14.86
C GLY A 306 -29.00 -2.16 13.37
N VAL A 307 -28.30 -1.31 12.62
CA VAL A 307 -28.44 -1.22 11.16
C VAL A 307 -27.49 -2.23 10.53
N PHE A 308 -28.01 -3.03 9.59
CA PHE A 308 -27.21 -4.04 8.88
C PHE A 308 -27.34 -3.89 7.37
N PHE A 309 -26.30 -4.31 6.64
CA PHE A 309 -26.17 -4.09 5.21
C PHE A 309 -26.07 -5.40 4.43
N ASP A 310 -26.76 -5.43 3.29
CA ASP A 310 -26.66 -6.46 2.26
C ASP A 310 -25.42 -6.24 1.36
N GLY A 311 -24.86 -5.03 1.37
CA GLY A 311 -23.61 -4.71 0.68
C GLY A 311 -22.89 -3.53 1.31
N ILE A 312 -21.58 -3.65 1.50
CA ILE A 312 -20.71 -2.57 1.98
C ILE A 312 -19.61 -2.34 0.95
N TYR A 313 -19.38 -1.08 0.57
CA TYR A 313 -18.27 -0.66 -0.28
C TYR A 313 -17.42 0.37 0.44
N TYR A 314 -16.09 0.22 0.35
CA TYR A 314 -15.11 1.11 0.94
C TYR A 314 -14.15 1.64 -0.12
N ASP A 315 -14.06 2.97 -0.23
CA ASP A 315 -13.15 3.66 -1.14
C ASP A 315 -12.89 5.07 -0.62
N THR A 316 -11.94 5.17 0.32
CA THR A 316 -11.56 6.41 0.99
C THR A 316 -10.17 6.86 0.56
N TYR A 317 -9.78 8.05 1.02
CA TYR A 317 -8.47 8.62 0.75
C TYR A 317 -7.74 8.96 2.05
N SER A 318 -6.42 8.80 2.05
CA SER A 318 -5.54 9.05 3.22
C SER A 318 -5.78 8.13 4.42
N GLU A 319 -6.15 6.88 4.17
CA GLU A 319 -6.28 5.84 5.18
C GLU A 319 -5.25 4.73 4.85
N HIS A 320 -4.56 4.24 5.88
CA HIS A 320 -3.53 3.21 5.77
C HIS A 320 -4.12 1.82 5.97
N TYR A 321 -3.28 0.79 5.86
CA TYR A 321 -3.76 -0.58 6.04
C TYR A 321 -4.22 -0.85 7.48
N GLU A 322 -3.61 -0.19 8.46
CA GLU A 322 -3.99 -0.24 9.87
C GLU A 322 -5.42 0.27 10.08
N ASP A 323 -5.81 1.37 9.42
CA ASP A 323 -7.18 1.88 9.45
C ASP A 323 -8.17 0.86 8.83
N MET A 324 -7.74 0.12 7.81
CA MET A 324 -8.53 -0.94 7.19
C MET A 324 -8.73 -2.15 8.12
N LEU A 325 -7.77 -2.45 9.01
CA LEU A 325 -7.94 -3.48 10.03
C LEU A 325 -9.05 -3.11 11.03
N ASP A 326 -9.09 -1.85 11.48
CA ASP A 326 -10.16 -1.34 12.33
C ASP A 326 -11.52 -1.34 11.60
N LEU A 327 -11.52 -1.08 10.29
CA LEU A 327 -12.72 -1.16 9.47
C LEU A 327 -13.28 -2.58 9.43
N PHE A 328 -12.43 -3.62 9.40
CA PHE A 328 -12.90 -5.01 9.32
C PHE A 328 -13.76 -5.40 10.54
N ASP A 329 -13.45 -4.90 11.73
CA ASP A 329 -14.29 -5.08 12.92
C ASP A 329 -15.71 -4.52 12.70
N LEU A 330 -15.81 -3.32 12.14
CA LEU A 330 -17.11 -2.70 11.83
C LEU A 330 -17.84 -3.45 10.73
N VAL A 331 -17.14 -3.86 9.66
CA VAL A 331 -17.71 -4.63 8.55
C VAL A 331 -18.36 -5.89 9.08
N VAL A 332 -17.66 -6.66 9.93
CA VAL A 332 -18.18 -7.92 10.48
C VAL A 332 -19.38 -7.70 11.39
N GLY A 333 -19.41 -6.60 12.14
CA GLY A 333 -20.57 -6.23 12.96
C GLY A 333 -21.79 -5.76 12.16
N LEU A 334 -21.59 -5.20 10.97
CA LEU A 334 -22.62 -4.51 10.18
C LEU A 334 -23.10 -5.31 8.96
N LEU A 335 -22.30 -6.24 8.46
CA LEU A 335 -22.63 -7.04 7.29
C LEU A 335 -23.64 -8.14 7.66
N LYS A 336 -24.70 -8.28 6.86
CA LYS A 336 -25.64 -9.39 7.01
C LYS A 336 -24.97 -10.72 6.61
N PRO A 337 -25.51 -11.89 7.05
CA PRO A 337 -24.94 -13.19 6.70
C PRO A 337 -24.76 -13.43 5.19
N GLU A 338 -25.71 -12.98 4.37
CA GLU A 338 -25.68 -13.06 2.91
C GLU A 338 -25.09 -11.81 2.23
N GLY A 339 -24.62 -10.85 3.02
CA GLY A 339 -24.09 -9.59 2.54
C GLY A 339 -22.72 -9.74 1.91
N VAL A 340 -22.37 -8.81 1.01
CA VAL A 340 -21.06 -8.76 0.36
C VAL A 340 -20.31 -7.49 0.75
N PHE A 341 -19.09 -7.65 1.25
CA PHE A 341 -18.14 -6.56 1.41
C PHE A 341 -17.20 -6.50 0.21
N SER A 342 -17.00 -5.30 -0.33
CA SER A 342 -16.04 -5.02 -1.40
C SER A 342 -15.40 -3.65 -1.16
N PHE A 343 -14.30 -3.35 -1.83
CA PHE A 343 -13.58 -2.10 -1.68
C PHE A 343 -12.74 -1.80 -2.92
N PHE A 344 -12.31 -0.55 -3.08
CA PHE A 344 -11.29 -0.22 -4.08
C PHE A 344 -9.93 -0.78 -3.63
N ASN A 345 -9.45 -1.82 -4.30
CA ASN A 345 -8.23 -2.50 -3.93
C ASN A 345 -6.99 -1.89 -4.60
N GLY A 346 -6.55 -0.72 -4.08
CA GLY A 346 -5.34 0.01 -4.48
C GLY A 346 -4.09 -0.27 -3.64
N LEU A 347 -4.13 -1.24 -2.71
CA LEU A 347 -3.12 -1.44 -1.68
C LEU A 347 -1.73 -1.80 -2.26
N GLY A 348 -0.83 -0.83 -2.38
CA GLY A 348 0.49 -1.03 -3.00
C GLY A 348 0.42 -1.27 -4.51
N ALA A 349 -0.64 -0.77 -5.17
CA ALA A 349 -0.86 -0.98 -6.60
C ALA A 349 0.09 -0.19 -7.52
N ASP A 350 0.98 0.61 -6.96
CA ASP A 350 2.12 1.24 -7.63
C ASP A 350 3.28 0.26 -7.86
N ARG A 351 3.29 -0.90 -7.16
CA ARG A 351 4.27 -1.97 -7.35
C ARG A 351 3.62 -3.35 -7.22
N ARG A 352 3.62 -4.11 -8.32
CA ARG A 352 2.97 -5.43 -8.40
C ARG A 352 3.35 -6.43 -7.30
N VAL A 353 4.60 -6.46 -6.85
CA VAL A 353 5.01 -7.37 -5.76
C VAL A 353 4.38 -6.98 -4.42
N VAL A 354 4.28 -5.68 -4.15
CA VAL A 354 3.63 -5.15 -2.94
C VAL A 354 2.12 -5.40 -3.04
N TYR A 355 1.54 -5.17 -4.22
CA TYR A 355 0.13 -5.47 -4.48
C TYR A 355 -0.23 -6.94 -4.21
N ASP A 356 0.61 -7.88 -4.65
CA ASP A 356 0.43 -9.31 -4.40
C ASP A 356 0.63 -9.69 -2.92
N VAL A 357 1.48 -8.97 -2.18
CA VAL A 357 1.64 -9.12 -0.72
C VAL A 357 0.35 -8.70 -0.01
N TYR A 358 -0.15 -7.49 -0.28
CA TYR A 358 -1.37 -6.99 0.35
C TYR A 358 -2.62 -7.79 -0.05
N ARG A 359 -2.68 -8.33 -1.27
CA ARG A 359 -3.74 -9.28 -1.66
C ARG A 359 -3.81 -10.48 -0.70
N LYS A 360 -2.67 -11.07 -0.36
CA LYS A 360 -2.60 -12.20 0.58
C LYS A 360 -2.87 -11.80 2.03
N LEU A 361 -2.45 -10.60 2.44
CA LEU A 361 -2.72 -10.08 3.79
C LEU A 361 -4.22 -9.85 4.01
N VAL A 362 -4.89 -9.18 3.06
CA VAL A 362 -6.35 -9.00 3.11
C VAL A 362 -7.07 -10.34 3.20
N GLU A 363 -6.66 -11.33 2.40
CA GLU A 363 -7.25 -12.67 2.46
C GLU A 363 -7.08 -13.28 3.86
N LEU A 364 -5.88 -13.22 4.44
CA LEU A 364 -5.60 -13.75 5.77
C LEU A 364 -6.41 -13.04 6.86
N ASP A 365 -6.40 -11.71 6.85
CA ASP A 365 -6.98 -10.87 7.90
C ASP A 365 -8.51 -10.98 7.93
N LEU A 366 -9.17 -10.99 6.76
CA LEU A 366 -10.62 -11.21 6.69
C LEU A 366 -11.01 -12.66 7.01
N ASN A 367 -10.16 -13.66 6.70
CA ASN A 367 -10.41 -15.05 7.09
C ASN A 367 -10.47 -15.23 8.61
N ASN A 368 -9.70 -14.43 9.37
CA ASN A 368 -9.74 -14.47 10.84
C ASN A 368 -11.12 -14.09 11.40
N TYR A 369 -11.92 -13.33 10.63
CA TYR A 369 -13.31 -13.00 10.95
C TYR A 369 -14.34 -14.00 10.40
N GLY A 370 -13.89 -15.07 9.74
CA GLY A 370 -14.77 -16.04 9.07
C GLY A 370 -15.30 -15.57 7.72
N LEU A 371 -14.72 -14.53 7.13
CA LEU A 371 -15.04 -14.06 5.78
C LEU A 371 -14.13 -14.74 4.76
N LYS A 372 -14.72 -15.37 3.76
CA LYS A 372 -13.99 -15.86 2.58
C LYS A 372 -13.83 -14.71 1.59
N VAL A 373 -12.59 -14.43 1.22
CA VAL A 373 -12.26 -13.44 0.18
C VAL A 373 -12.06 -14.14 -1.16
N SER A 374 -12.58 -13.54 -2.23
CA SER A 374 -12.28 -13.93 -3.60
C SER A 374 -11.92 -12.72 -4.43
N PHE A 375 -11.02 -12.91 -5.39
CA PHE A 375 -10.55 -11.84 -6.27
C PHE A 375 -10.92 -12.15 -7.71
N LYS A 376 -11.69 -11.27 -8.34
CA LYS A 376 -11.93 -11.31 -9.78
C LYS A 376 -10.92 -10.41 -10.49
N GLU A 377 -10.19 -10.97 -11.45
CA GLU A 377 -9.26 -10.20 -12.26
C GLU A 377 -10.01 -9.31 -13.26
N LEU A 378 -9.76 -8.01 -13.20
CA LEU A 378 -10.19 -7.02 -14.18
C LEU A 378 -8.97 -6.38 -14.84
N VAL A 379 -9.14 -5.91 -16.06
CA VAL A 379 -8.07 -5.19 -16.78
C VAL A 379 -8.33 -3.69 -16.62
N PRO A 380 -7.47 -2.95 -15.90
CA PRO A 380 -7.59 -1.49 -15.86
C PRO A 380 -7.33 -0.89 -17.26
N PRO A 381 -7.79 0.35 -17.51
CA PRO A 381 -7.49 1.05 -18.76
C PRO A 381 -5.99 1.06 -19.05
N LYS A 382 -5.58 0.86 -20.30
CA LYS A 382 -4.15 0.73 -20.67
C LYS A 382 -3.37 2.01 -20.39
N GLU A 383 -4.08 3.13 -20.45
CA GLU A 383 -3.62 4.48 -20.17
C GLU A 383 -3.10 4.63 -18.73
N THR A 384 -3.52 3.76 -17.80
CA THR A 384 -2.98 3.70 -16.42
C THR A 384 -1.54 3.19 -16.37
N LEU A 385 -1.08 2.45 -17.39
CA LEU A 385 0.28 1.90 -17.45
C LEU A 385 1.26 2.85 -18.16
N ASN A 386 0.75 3.92 -18.76
CA ASN A 386 1.56 4.91 -19.45
C ASN A 386 2.11 5.92 -18.44
N LYS A 387 3.42 6.20 -18.51
CA LYS A 387 4.00 7.34 -17.77
C LYS A 387 3.37 8.66 -18.27
N PRO A 388 3.29 9.71 -17.43
CA PRO A 388 2.82 11.02 -17.86
C PRO A 388 3.57 11.49 -19.11
N THR A 389 2.84 11.99 -20.11
CA THR A 389 3.41 12.55 -21.34
C THR A 389 2.75 13.88 -21.68
N ASP A 390 3.48 14.76 -22.39
CA ASP A 390 2.90 16.01 -22.90
C ASP A 390 1.82 15.78 -24.00
N THR A 391 1.52 14.52 -24.35
CA THR A 391 0.64 14.13 -25.47
C THR A 391 -0.79 13.79 -25.03
N GLY A 392 -1.08 13.66 -23.73
CA GLY A 392 -2.43 13.34 -23.25
C GLY A 392 -2.76 11.84 -23.26
N ASP A 393 -1.77 10.96 -23.38
CA ASP A 393 -1.96 9.51 -23.53
C ASP A 393 -1.96 8.76 -22.18
N SER A 394 -1.79 9.47 -21.06
CA SER A 394 -1.77 8.91 -19.71
C SER A 394 -2.92 9.46 -18.87
N VAL A 395 -3.51 8.61 -18.03
CA VAL A 395 -4.46 9.10 -17.02
C VAL A 395 -3.77 9.91 -15.92
N TRP A 396 -2.44 9.91 -15.89
CA TRP A 396 -1.62 10.60 -14.89
C TRP A 396 -1.15 11.97 -15.35
N ASP A 397 -1.56 12.41 -16.55
CA ASP A 397 -1.26 13.75 -17.03
C ASP A 397 -1.91 14.77 -16.07
N ASP A 398 -1.13 15.76 -15.61
CA ASP A 398 -1.49 16.74 -14.56
C ASP A 398 -1.80 16.16 -13.17
N ILE A 399 -1.50 14.89 -12.93
CA ILE A 399 -1.56 14.25 -11.61
C ILE A 399 -0.15 14.15 -11.03
N ARG A 400 0.03 14.62 -9.79
CA ARG A 400 1.36 14.70 -9.15
C ARG A 400 2.07 13.35 -9.09
N ARG A 401 1.34 12.28 -8.73
CA ARG A 401 1.87 10.93 -8.58
C ARG A 401 0.83 9.91 -9.03
N ALA A 402 1.26 8.96 -9.85
CA ALA A 402 0.47 7.79 -10.16
C ALA A 402 0.36 6.90 -8.91
N TYR A 403 -0.86 6.53 -8.53
CA TYR A 403 -1.13 5.58 -7.44
C TYR A 403 -1.36 4.15 -7.96
N TRP A 404 -1.35 3.96 -9.28
CA TRP A 404 -1.61 2.67 -9.91
C TRP A 404 -0.66 2.41 -11.08
N SER A 405 -0.04 1.23 -11.10
CA SER A 405 0.85 0.78 -12.18
C SER A 405 0.68 -0.71 -12.51
N CYS A 406 -0.27 -1.39 -11.87
CA CYS A 406 -0.48 -2.83 -12.04
C CYS A 406 -1.30 -3.16 -13.31
N PRO A 407 -0.93 -4.20 -14.07
CA PRO A 407 -1.63 -4.58 -15.30
C PRO A 407 -2.98 -5.29 -15.07
N VAL A 408 -3.29 -5.59 -13.82
CA VAL A 408 -4.49 -6.31 -13.39
C VAL A 408 -5.01 -5.68 -12.11
N TYR A 409 -6.33 -5.51 -12.02
CA TYR A 409 -7.03 -5.12 -10.81
C TYR A 409 -7.66 -6.37 -10.18
N TYR A 410 -7.29 -6.68 -8.93
CA TYR A 410 -7.87 -7.77 -8.17
C TYR A 410 -9.10 -7.25 -7.44
N HIS A 411 -10.28 -7.39 -8.08
CA HIS A 411 -11.55 -6.96 -7.52
C HIS A 411 -11.96 -7.83 -6.32
N PRO A 412 -12.02 -7.29 -5.09
CA PRO A 412 -12.28 -8.09 -3.90
C PRO A 412 -13.79 -8.29 -3.66
N GLU A 413 -14.17 -9.51 -3.33
CA GLU A 413 -15.47 -9.85 -2.73
C GLU A 413 -15.24 -10.67 -1.47
N ALA A 414 -15.75 -10.19 -0.33
CA ALA A 414 -15.71 -10.88 0.95
C ALA A 414 -17.14 -11.22 1.42
N GLU A 415 -17.36 -12.48 1.76
CA GLU A 415 -18.65 -13.05 2.17
C GLU A 415 -18.45 -13.99 3.36
N PHE A 416 -19.44 -14.14 4.26
CA PHE A 416 -19.36 -15.11 5.35
C PHE A 416 -19.35 -16.55 4.83
N MET A 417 -18.56 -17.42 5.48
CA MET A 417 -18.42 -18.85 5.11
C MET A 417 -19.61 -19.73 5.45
#